data_AF-A0A8H7QID7-F1
#
_entry.id   AF-A0A8H7QID7-F1
#
_cell.length_a   1.000
_cell.length_b   1.000
_cell.length_c   1.000
_cell.angle_alpha   90.00
_cell.angle_beta   90.00
_cell.angle_gamma   90.00
#
_symmetry.space_group_name_H-M   'P 1'
#
loop_
_entity.id
_entity.type
_entity.pdbx_description
1 polymer ?
#
loop_
_entity_poly.entity_id
_entity_poly.type
_entity_poly.pdbx_seq_one_letter_code
_entity_poly.pdbx_strand_id
1 'polypeptide(L)'
;MSHDNYELPSIYTRKPDNTTHYDSEDEEEEINIGGNHVMSSTSVLPARRNAFRDIHVEDNRLAWLLLGTALSILIMTVVPVLSDIPNITPWFPGDSLFRFFDPIITLPLNLFIITRADVMTSGRSNYWGSLSEASVVWLLWSFGAALYVQFHGVHTASAMFKHPIQDFNLAHPDLVAQYPVLYEMYSNMRDLWEHYIAHYLYAGGAMMMSWVQLFAFRNQVHGPLSTMTKVIWCIGSILYGILLAGVAIEFPQGLIVGLVYTIVLGTVCCCMVLFNPVSLPRGGLFTMGRRMVIQFYLGACVLGLLIIVIWIGKFGLLNRKAAGI
;
A
#
# COMPACT_ATOMS: atom_id res chain seq x y z
N MET A 1 -17.80 -71.97 -22.15
CA MET A 1 -17.81 -70.88 -21.15
C MET A 1 -17.30 -69.63 -21.85
N SER A 2 -18.21 -68.65 -22.01
CA SER A 2 -18.02 -67.19 -22.05
C SER A 2 -16.68 -66.61 -22.54
N HIS A 3 -16.70 -65.89 -23.67
CA HIS A 3 -16.68 -64.40 -23.78
C HIS A 3 -15.29 -63.78 -23.57
N ASP A 4 -14.79 -62.83 -24.35
CA ASP A 4 -15.06 -62.28 -25.68
C ASP A 4 -13.81 -61.47 -26.04
N ASN A 5 -13.27 -61.66 -27.24
CA ASN A 5 -12.49 -60.64 -27.95
C ASN A 5 -13.46 -59.94 -28.88
N TYR A 6 -13.59 -58.60 -28.84
CA TYR A 6 -13.69 -57.85 -30.08
C TYR A 6 -13.58 -56.32 -29.91
N GLU A 7 -12.78 -55.70 -30.77
CA GLU A 7 -12.65 -54.27 -30.95
C GLU A 7 -13.70 -53.70 -31.92
N LEU A 8 -14.29 -52.57 -31.51
CA LEU A 8 -14.81 -51.37 -32.19
C LEU A 8 -15.46 -51.42 -33.60
N PRO A 9 -16.48 -50.56 -33.80
CA PRO A 9 -16.36 -49.59 -34.90
C PRO A 9 -16.90 -48.17 -34.64
N SER A 10 -16.38 -47.28 -35.49
CA SER A 10 -16.57 -45.84 -35.69
C SER A 10 -18.02 -45.31 -35.78
N ILE A 11 -18.22 -44.09 -35.30
CA ILE A 11 -19.51 -43.34 -35.27
C ILE A 11 -19.85 -42.62 -36.60
N TYR A 12 -19.03 -42.70 -37.65
CA TYR A 12 -19.44 -42.23 -38.97
C TYR A 12 -19.97 -43.37 -39.83
N THR A 13 -21.30 -43.56 -39.92
CA THR A 13 -21.98 -43.79 -41.21
C THR A 13 -23.52 -43.92 -41.12
N ARG A 14 -24.23 -42.94 -41.69
CA ARG A 14 -25.39 -43.14 -42.59
C ARG A 14 -25.58 -41.83 -43.39
N LYS A 15 -24.93 -41.73 -44.56
CA LYS A 15 -25.43 -41.95 -45.94
C LYS A 15 -26.39 -40.86 -46.45
N PRO A 16 -26.12 -40.27 -47.64
CA PRO A 16 -27.05 -39.38 -48.32
C PRO A 16 -28.05 -40.18 -49.18
N ASP A 17 -29.28 -39.69 -49.29
CA ASP A 17 -30.22 -40.02 -50.36
C ASP A 17 -30.59 -38.69 -51.03
N ASN A 18 -30.11 -38.43 -52.25
CA ASN A 18 -30.70 -38.76 -53.55
C ASN A 18 -31.74 -37.72 -54.06
N THR A 19 -31.38 -37.11 -55.19
CA THR A 19 -32.27 -36.77 -56.33
C THR A 19 -33.43 -35.78 -56.14
N THR A 20 -33.23 -34.57 -56.66
CA THR A 20 -34.03 -33.90 -57.71
C THR A 20 -35.57 -34.01 -57.65
N HIS A 21 -36.21 -32.89 -57.33
CA HIS A 21 -37.44 -32.44 -57.99
C HIS A 21 -37.24 -30.97 -58.42
N TYR A 22 -37.37 -30.73 -59.74
CA TYR A 22 -37.56 -29.45 -60.45
C TYR A 22 -36.58 -28.28 -60.21
N ASP A 23 -35.74 -28.10 -61.25
CA ASP A 23 -35.51 -26.90 -62.07
C ASP A 23 -35.22 -25.51 -61.47
N SER A 24 -34.38 -24.82 -62.27
CA SER A 24 -34.04 -23.39 -62.34
C SER A 24 -33.02 -22.90 -61.30
N GLU A 25 -31.75 -22.75 -61.70
CA GLU A 25 -31.16 -21.62 -62.44
C GLU A 25 -30.83 -20.45 -61.50
N ASP A 26 -29.54 -20.11 -61.52
CA ASP A 26 -28.89 -18.82 -61.31
C ASP A 26 -29.73 -17.66 -60.77
N GLU A 27 -29.24 -17.00 -59.71
CA GLU A 27 -28.89 -15.57 -59.69
C GLU A 27 -28.86 -15.00 -58.26
N GLU A 28 -27.97 -14.02 -58.10
CA GLU A 28 -27.85 -13.14 -56.96
C GLU A 28 -29.11 -12.26 -56.77
N GLU A 29 -29.36 -11.82 -55.54
CA GLU A 29 -29.76 -10.44 -55.14
C GLU A 29 -30.81 -10.31 -54.01
N GLU A 30 -30.51 -9.34 -53.14
CA GLU A 30 -31.37 -8.37 -52.45
C GLU A 30 -32.45 -8.76 -51.41
N ILE A 31 -32.15 -8.36 -50.16
CA ILE A 31 -32.90 -7.43 -49.28
C ILE A 31 -34.42 -7.28 -49.52
N ASN A 32 -35.27 -7.70 -48.55
CA ASN A 32 -36.11 -6.75 -47.76
C ASN A 32 -36.97 -7.39 -46.64
N ILE A 33 -36.88 -6.73 -45.47
CA ILE A 33 -37.94 -6.27 -44.53
C ILE A 33 -39.24 -7.10 -44.38
N GLY A 34 -39.51 -7.49 -43.12
CA GLY A 34 -40.83 -7.31 -42.51
C GLY A 34 -41.37 -8.49 -41.71
N GLY A 35 -41.60 -8.30 -40.39
CA GLY A 35 -42.40 -9.24 -39.60
C GLY A 35 -42.21 -9.13 -38.09
N ASN A 36 -42.98 -8.23 -37.46
CA ASN A 36 -43.02 -8.00 -36.01
C ASN A 36 -43.27 -9.26 -35.17
N HIS A 37 -42.49 -9.42 -34.09
CA HIS A 37 -43.02 -9.92 -32.83
C HIS A 37 -42.45 -9.12 -31.65
N VAL A 38 -43.36 -8.46 -30.94
CA VAL A 38 -43.15 -7.72 -29.70
C VAL A 38 -42.85 -8.71 -28.57
N MET A 39 -41.77 -8.52 -27.83
CA MET A 39 -41.82 -8.56 -26.36
C MET A 39 -40.67 -7.76 -25.72
N SER A 40 -41.10 -6.85 -24.87
CA SER A 40 -40.33 -6.06 -23.91
C SER A 40 -39.27 -6.85 -23.14
N SER A 41 -38.02 -6.38 -23.17
CA SER A 41 -37.04 -6.64 -22.11
C SER A 41 -36.37 -5.32 -21.66
N THR A 42 -37.17 -4.46 -21.03
CA THR A 42 -36.66 -3.51 -20.05
C THR A 42 -36.04 -4.28 -18.86
N SER A 43 -34.80 -4.77 -19.01
CA SER A 43 -34.05 -5.37 -17.88
C SER A 43 -32.54 -5.14 -17.93
N VAL A 44 -32.06 -4.11 -18.64
CA VAL A 44 -30.64 -3.72 -18.63
C VAL A 44 -30.27 -2.79 -17.44
N LEU A 45 -31.27 -2.31 -16.68
CA LEU A 45 -31.08 -1.37 -15.57
C LEU A 45 -30.60 -1.95 -14.21
N PRO A 46 -30.91 -3.19 -13.78
CA PRO A 46 -30.45 -3.69 -12.48
C PRO A 46 -28.95 -4.01 -12.46
N ALA A 47 -28.38 -4.51 -13.56
CA ALA A 47 -26.94 -4.83 -13.65
C ALA A 47 -26.06 -3.58 -13.50
N ARG A 48 -26.47 -2.46 -14.13
CA ARG A 48 -25.73 -1.20 -14.06
C ARG A 48 -25.80 -0.56 -12.68
N ARG A 49 -26.97 -0.60 -12.02
CA ARG A 49 -27.16 -0.05 -10.67
C ARG A 49 -26.39 -0.85 -9.61
N ASN A 50 -26.32 -2.18 -9.77
CA ASN A 50 -25.53 -3.05 -8.88
C ASN A 50 -24.03 -2.78 -9.03
N ALA A 51 -23.53 -2.69 -10.27
CA ALA A 51 -22.12 -2.36 -10.52
C ALA A 51 -21.70 -1.00 -9.91
N PHE A 52 -22.54 0.04 -10.02
CA PHE A 52 -22.26 1.34 -9.38
C PHE A 52 -22.30 1.29 -7.86
N ARG A 53 -23.22 0.51 -7.27
CA ARG A 53 -23.30 0.33 -5.82
C ARG A 53 -22.06 -0.39 -5.29
N ASP A 54 -21.61 -1.41 -6.01
CA ASP A 54 -20.45 -2.21 -5.61
C ASP A 54 -19.16 -1.38 -5.66
N ILE A 55 -18.99 -0.54 -6.69
CA ILE A 55 -17.85 0.41 -6.78
C ILE A 55 -17.82 1.35 -5.57
N HIS A 56 -18.96 1.93 -5.17
CA HIS A 56 -18.99 2.82 -3.99
C HIS A 56 -18.69 2.11 -2.68
N VAL A 57 -19.09 0.85 -2.53
CA VAL A 57 -18.75 0.06 -1.34
C VAL A 57 -17.24 -0.20 -1.29
N GLU A 58 -16.63 -0.52 -2.43
CA GLU A 58 -15.19 -0.76 -2.53
C GLU A 58 -14.37 0.51 -2.29
N ASP A 59 -14.77 1.65 -2.86
CA ASP A 59 -14.15 2.96 -2.60
C ASP A 59 -14.24 3.32 -1.11
N ASN A 60 -15.39 3.08 -0.48
CA ASN A 60 -15.58 3.35 0.95
C ASN A 60 -14.67 2.45 1.82
N ARG A 61 -14.56 1.16 1.48
CA ARG A 61 -13.65 0.23 2.17
C ARG A 61 -12.20 0.69 2.03
N LEU A 62 -11.78 1.09 0.83
CA LEU A 62 -10.43 1.59 0.59
C LEU A 62 -10.14 2.86 1.41
N ALA A 63 -11.08 3.80 1.49
CA ALA A 63 -10.93 5.00 2.33
C ALA A 63 -10.72 4.65 3.81
N TRP A 64 -11.53 3.72 4.34
CA TRP A 64 -11.40 3.25 5.72
C TRP A 64 -10.09 2.50 5.96
N LEU A 65 -9.62 1.71 5.00
CA LEU A 65 -8.33 1.03 5.09
C LEU A 65 -7.16 2.02 5.10
N LEU A 66 -7.18 3.04 4.25
CA LEU A 66 -6.17 4.11 4.24
C LEU A 66 -6.16 4.88 5.57
N LEU A 67 -7.34 5.26 6.08
CA LEU A 67 -7.47 5.90 7.39
C LEU A 67 -6.99 4.99 8.51
N GLY A 68 -7.48 3.75 8.56
CA GLY A 68 -7.13 2.78 9.59
C GLY A 68 -5.64 2.49 9.63
N THR A 69 -5.01 2.33 8.46
CA THR A 69 -3.55 2.13 8.36
C THR A 69 -2.79 3.34 8.89
N ALA A 70 -3.12 4.56 8.44
CA ALA A 70 -2.46 5.78 8.90
C ALA A 70 -2.65 6.00 10.40
N LEU A 71 -3.87 5.77 10.91
CA LEU A 71 -4.20 5.89 12.33
C LEU A 71 -3.45 4.87 13.18
N SER A 72 -3.40 3.60 12.75
CA SER A 72 -2.67 2.56 13.47
C SER A 72 -1.17 2.88 13.54
N ILE A 73 -0.54 3.27 12.43
CA ILE A 73 0.88 3.66 12.45
C ILE A 73 1.09 4.87 13.36
N LEU A 74 0.21 5.87 13.29
CA LEU A 74 0.30 7.07 14.13
C LEU A 74 0.18 6.73 15.62
N ILE A 75 -0.77 5.90 16.02
CA ILE A 75 -0.93 5.45 17.42
C ILE A 75 0.33 4.72 17.87
N MET A 76 0.84 3.79 17.07
CA MET A 76 2.04 3.02 17.40
C MET A 76 3.31 3.87 17.44
N THR A 77 3.32 5.01 16.78
CA THR A 77 4.46 5.96 16.79
C THR A 77 4.34 6.96 17.93
N VAL A 78 3.16 7.54 18.15
CA VAL A 78 2.94 8.64 19.08
C VAL A 78 2.87 8.17 20.53
N VAL A 79 2.20 7.06 20.82
CA VAL A 79 2.05 6.58 22.20
C VAL A 79 3.40 6.30 22.85
N PRO A 80 4.36 5.60 22.20
CA PRO A 80 5.70 5.39 22.74
C PRO A 80 6.51 6.66 22.99
N VAL A 81 6.22 7.74 22.27
CA VAL A 81 6.96 9.00 22.36
C VAL A 81 6.37 9.91 23.43
N LEU A 82 5.04 9.92 23.60
CA LEU A 82 4.35 10.82 24.52
C LEU A 82 4.03 10.22 25.88
N SER A 83 4.10 8.89 26.01
CA SER A 83 3.75 8.19 27.25
C SER A 83 5.00 7.61 27.91
N ASP A 84 5.21 7.93 29.18
CA ASP A 84 6.21 7.27 30.02
C ASP A 84 5.66 5.90 30.45
N ILE A 85 5.78 4.91 29.57
CA ILE A 85 5.30 3.56 29.83
C ILE A 85 6.32 2.84 30.71
N PRO A 86 5.93 2.32 31.88
CA PRO A 86 6.85 1.63 32.76
C PRO A 86 7.42 0.38 32.07
N ASN A 87 8.66 0.04 32.43
CA ASN A 87 9.31 -1.17 31.96
C ASN A 87 8.51 -2.41 32.39
N ILE A 88 8.29 -3.35 31.47
CA ILE A 88 7.63 -4.64 31.76
C ILE A 88 8.61 -5.53 32.52
N THR A 89 9.86 -5.52 32.11
CA THR A 89 10.99 -6.16 32.79
C THR A 89 12.22 -5.24 32.69
N PRO A 90 13.29 -5.46 33.48
CA PRO A 90 14.51 -4.66 33.38
C PRO A 90 15.12 -4.58 31.96
N TRP A 91 14.82 -5.56 31.12
CA TRP A 91 15.32 -5.69 29.74
C TRP A 91 14.24 -5.43 28.68
N PHE A 92 13.00 -5.15 29.11
CA PHE A 92 11.87 -4.92 28.19
C PHE A 92 11.17 -3.60 28.53
N PRO A 93 11.60 -2.51 27.87
CA PRO A 93 10.95 -1.22 27.98
C PRO A 93 9.49 -1.25 27.52
N GLY A 94 8.64 -0.45 28.16
CA GLY A 94 7.21 -0.39 27.80
C GLY A 94 6.97 0.12 26.37
N ASP A 95 7.81 1.03 25.87
CA ASP A 95 7.75 1.59 24.51
C ASP A 95 8.07 0.53 23.44
N SER A 96 8.90 -0.47 23.78
CA SER A 96 9.23 -1.60 22.91
C SER A 96 8.04 -2.52 22.64
N LEU A 97 7.02 -2.54 23.52
CA LEU A 97 5.79 -3.30 23.32
C LEU A 97 5.01 -2.81 22.09
N PHE A 98 4.88 -1.49 21.94
CA PHE A 98 4.16 -0.88 20.83
C PHE A 98 4.89 -1.10 19.51
N ARG A 99 6.23 -1.00 19.53
CA ARG A 99 7.09 -1.31 18.39
C ARG A 99 6.95 -2.78 17.97
N PHE A 100 6.81 -3.70 18.93
CA PHE A 100 6.57 -5.11 18.65
C PHE A 100 5.20 -5.36 18.00
N PHE A 101 4.14 -4.68 18.47
CA PHE A 101 2.78 -4.86 17.94
C PHE A 101 2.52 -4.12 16.63
N ASP A 102 3.28 -3.07 16.32
CA ASP A 102 3.13 -2.29 15.11
C ASP A 102 3.01 -3.18 13.85
N PRO A 103 3.99 -4.03 13.48
CA PRO A 103 3.93 -4.81 12.26
C PRO A 103 2.81 -5.87 12.28
N ILE A 104 2.36 -6.30 13.47
CA ILE A 104 1.25 -7.25 13.60
C ILE A 104 -0.07 -6.60 13.17
N ILE A 105 -0.21 -5.29 13.33
CA ILE A 105 -1.42 -4.55 13.00
C ILE A 105 -1.29 -3.85 11.65
N THR A 106 -0.19 -3.14 11.40
CA THR A 106 -0.03 -2.26 10.24
C THR A 106 0.29 -3.03 8.96
N LEU A 107 0.93 -4.20 9.03
CA LEU A 107 1.19 -5.02 7.85
C LEU A 107 -0.10 -5.62 7.27
N PRO A 108 -1.00 -6.28 8.06
CA PRO A 108 -2.28 -6.76 7.52
C PRO A 108 -3.13 -5.64 6.90
N LEU A 109 -3.14 -4.46 7.50
CA LEU A 109 -3.87 -3.32 6.93
C LEU A 109 -3.29 -2.87 5.59
N ASN A 110 -1.95 -2.81 5.47
CA ASN A 110 -1.27 -2.55 4.20
C ASN A 110 -1.54 -3.64 3.15
N LEU A 111 -1.61 -4.90 3.57
CA LEU A 111 -1.97 -6.04 2.73
C LEU A 111 -3.41 -5.90 2.19
N PHE A 112 -4.34 -5.48 3.04
CA PHE A 112 -5.72 -5.23 2.63
C PHE A 112 -5.84 -4.05 1.67
N ILE A 113 -4.97 -3.04 1.75
CA ILE A 113 -4.92 -1.98 0.73
C ILE A 113 -4.45 -2.56 -0.61
N ILE A 114 -3.31 -3.24 -0.65
CA ILE A 114 -2.71 -3.67 -1.93
C ILE A 114 -3.56 -4.71 -2.66
N THR A 115 -4.28 -5.58 -1.93
CA THR A 115 -5.19 -6.58 -2.50
C THR A 115 -6.42 -5.97 -3.19
N ARG A 116 -6.70 -4.68 -2.97
CA ARG A 116 -7.80 -3.93 -3.62
C ARG A 116 -7.39 -3.25 -4.93
N ALA A 117 -6.11 -3.34 -5.31
CA ALA A 117 -5.65 -2.78 -6.57
C ALA A 117 -6.18 -3.60 -7.75
N ASP A 118 -6.71 -2.94 -8.78
CA ASP A 118 -7.22 -3.60 -10.00
C ASP A 118 -6.16 -4.47 -10.69
N VAL A 119 -4.88 -4.12 -10.56
CA VAL A 119 -3.75 -4.90 -11.09
C VAL A 119 -3.71 -6.32 -10.53
N MET A 120 -4.26 -6.56 -9.34
CA MET A 120 -4.29 -7.89 -8.73
C MET A 120 -5.25 -8.86 -9.43
N THR A 121 -6.29 -8.35 -10.09
CA THR A 121 -7.30 -9.17 -10.78
C THR A 121 -7.23 -9.03 -12.30
N SER A 122 -6.78 -7.89 -12.79
CA SER A 122 -6.81 -7.51 -14.21
C SER A 122 -5.46 -7.02 -14.75
N GLY A 123 -4.37 -7.28 -14.01
CA GLY A 123 -3.01 -6.92 -14.43
C GLY A 123 -2.60 -7.61 -15.74
N ARG A 124 -1.67 -6.98 -16.47
CA ARG A 124 -1.19 -7.50 -17.76
C ARG A 124 -0.43 -8.81 -17.58
N SER A 125 -0.67 -9.78 -18.46
CA SER A 125 0.21 -10.94 -18.62
C SER A 125 1.53 -10.52 -19.27
N ASN A 126 2.63 -11.22 -18.95
CA ASN A 126 3.97 -10.95 -19.50
C ASN A 126 4.41 -9.48 -19.37
N TYR A 127 4.16 -8.87 -18.22
CA TYR A 127 4.51 -7.48 -17.93
C TYR A 127 6.02 -7.28 -17.83
N TRP A 128 6.72 -8.22 -17.21
CA TRP A 128 8.18 -8.25 -17.14
C TRP A 128 8.69 -9.64 -17.49
N GLY A 129 9.03 -9.85 -18.76
CA GLY A 129 9.35 -11.18 -19.27
C GLY A 129 8.12 -12.08 -19.17
N SER A 130 8.24 -13.21 -18.46
CA SER A 130 7.14 -14.14 -18.20
C SER A 130 6.28 -13.77 -16.97
N LEU A 131 6.67 -12.75 -16.20
CA LEU A 131 5.95 -12.37 -14.99
C LEU A 131 4.72 -11.52 -15.33
N SER A 132 3.58 -11.86 -14.73
CA SER A 132 2.41 -11.00 -14.76
C SER A 132 2.65 -9.72 -13.95
N GLU A 133 1.91 -8.67 -14.26
CA GLU A 133 1.97 -7.41 -13.52
C GLU A 133 1.64 -7.61 -12.03
N ALA A 134 0.62 -8.41 -11.72
CA ALA A 134 0.26 -8.80 -10.36
C ALA A 134 1.43 -9.49 -9.63
N SER A 135 2.15 -10.39 -10.31
CA SER A 135 3.32 -11.07 -9.75
C SER A 135 4.43 -10.09 -9.41
N VAL A 136 4.71 -9.11 -10.27
CA VAL A 136 5.72 -8.07 -10.01
C VAL A 136 5.31 -7.21 -8.81
N VAL A 137 4.04 -6.79 -8.74
CA VAL A 137 3.53 -6.03 -7.59
C VAL A 137 3.66 -6.83 -6.30
N TRP A 138 3.28 -8.11 -6.30
CA TRP A 138 3.42 -8.97 -5.12
C TRP A 138 4.86 -9.17 -4.68
N LEU A 139 5.79 -9.38 -5.61
CA LEU A 139 7.20 -9.57 -5.29
C LEU A 139 7.79 -8.32 -4.64
N LEU A 140 7.56 -7.15 -5.24
CA LEU A 140 8.06 -5.89 -4.71
C LEU A 140 7.42 -5.53 -3.37
N TRP A 141 6.10 -5.72 -3.24
CA TRP A 141 5.40 -5.48 -1.98
C TRP A 141 5.89 -6.41 -0.87
N SER A 142 6.03 -7.71 -1.17
CA SER A 142 6.48 -8.72 -0.21
C SER A 142 7.92 -8.48 0.24
N PHE A 143 8.79 -8.00 -0.65
CA PHE A 143 10.15 -7.63 -0.27
C PHE A 143 10.15 -6.42 0.69
N GLY A 144 9.37 -5.38 0.40
CA GLY A 144 9.19 -4.24 1.30
C GLY A 144 8.60 -4.65 2.66
N ALA A 145 7.59 -5.53 2.66
CA ALA A 145 7.01 -6.12 3.86
C ALA A 145 8.02 -6.93 4.67
N ALA A 146 8.85 -7.73 4.01
CA ALA A 146 9.88 -8.52 4.67
C ALA A 146 10.93 -7.63 5.35
N LEU A 147 11.37 -6.55 4.69
CA LEU A 147 12.25 -5.55 5.30
C LEU A 147 11.57 -4.89 6.50
N TYR A 148 10.32 -4.45 6.34
CA TYR A 148 9.55 -3.81 7.40
C TYR A 148 9.50 -4.67 8.68
N VAL A 149 9.05 -5.92 8.56
CA VAL A 149 8.89 -6.80 9.72
C VAL A 149 10.22 -7.21 10.33
N GLN A 150 11.20 -7.61 9.51
CA GLN A 150 12.48 -8.08 10.03
C GLN A 150 13.21 -6.99 10.81
N PHE A 151 13.24 -5.77 10.27
CA PHE A 151 13.96 -4.69 10.91
C PHE A 151 13.20 -4.05 12.07
N HIS A 152 11.87 -4.16 12.14
CA HIS A 152 11.14 -3.94 13.41
C HIS A 152 11.57 -4.93 14.50
N GLY A 153 11.78 -6.20 14.13
CA GLY A 153 12.30 -7.22 15.04
C GLY A 153 13.71 -6.90 15.53
N VAL A 154 14.62 -6.54 14.63
CA VAL A 154 15.98 -6.09 14.97
C VAL A 154 15.93 -4.87 15.87
N HIS A 155 15.11 -3.86 15.54
CA HIS A 155 14.98 -2.64 16.33
C HIS A 155 14.53 -2.94 17.77
N THR A 156 13.53 -3.82 17.92
CA THR A 156 13.02 -4.26 19.23
C THR A 156 14.10 -5.01 20.01
N ALA A 157 14.83 -5.93 19.36
CA ALA A 157 15.93 -6.64 20.01
C ALA A 157 17.05 -5.69 20.45
N SER A 158 17.46 -4.75 19.60
CA SER A 158 18.48 -3.75 19.91
C SER A 158 18.08 -2.89 21.11
N ALA A 159 16.81 -2.48 21.20
CA ALA A 159 16.30 -1.77 22.38
C ALA A 159 16.43 -2.65 23.64
N MET A 160 15.98 -3.91 23.59
CA MET A 160 16.07 -4.84 24.72
C MET A 160 17.51 -5.09 25.20
N PHE A 161 18.50 -5.11 24.30
CA PHE A 161 19.91 -5.24 24.67
C PHE A 161 20.54 -3.93 25.15
N LYS A 162 20.13 -2.79 24.59
CA LYS A 162 20.68 -1.47 24.92
C LYS A 162 20.36 -1.06 26.37
N HIS A 163 19.11 -1.26 26.81
CA HIS A 163 18.66 -0.72 28.11
C HIS A 163 19.41 -1.29 29.32
N PRO A 164 19.64 -2.61 29.44
CA PRO A 164 20.44 -3.15 30.54
C PRO A 164 21.87 -2.61 30.58
N ILE A 165 22.49 -2.41 29.41
CA ILE A 165 23.84 -1.82 29.31
C ILE A 165 23.80 -0.34 29.71
N GLN A 166 22.76 0.38 29.29
CA GLN A 166 22.54 1.77 29.70
C GLN A 166 22.41 1.90 31.22
N ASP A 167 21.59 1.06 31.84
CA ASP A 167 21.35 1.08 33.28
C ASP A 167 22.64 0.74 34.06
N PHE A 168 23.41 -0.26 33.58
CA PHE A 168 24.73 -0.57 34.14
C PHE A 168 25.70 0.62 34.04
N ASN A 169 25.79 1.24 32.87
CA ASN A 169 26.69 2.37 32.62
C ASN A 169 26.35 3.59 33.48
N LEU A 170 25.06 3.82 33.73
CA LEU A 170 24.58 4.90 34.61
C LEU A 170 24.84 4.60 36.08
N ALA A 171 24.71 3.34 36.50
CA ALA A 171 24.94 2.92 37.88
C ALA A 171 26.44 2.86 38.26
N HIS A 172 27.33 2.62 37.29
CA HIS A 172 28.77 2.40 37.51
C HIS A 172 29.65 3.27 36.60
N PRO A 173 29.57 4.62 36.71
CA PRO A 173 30.31 5.53 35.83
C PRO A 173 31.84 5.40 35.95
N ASP A 174 32.34 4.98 37.11
CA ASP A 174 33.75 4.68 37.38
C ASP A 174 34.25 3.48 36.56
N LEU A 175 33.45 2.41 36.47
CA LEU A 175 33.77 1.25 35.64
C LEU A 175 33.72 1.58 34.15
N VAL A 176 32.80 2.44 33.72
CA VAL A 176 32.75 2.91 32.32
C VAL A 176 33.98 3.74 31.97
N ALA A 177 34.44 4.60 32.88
CA ALA A 177 35.66 5.38 32.69
C ALA A 177 36.91 4.47 32.63
N GLN A 178 36.94 3.38 33.40
CA GLN A 178 38.03 2.41 33.39
C GLN A 178 37.99 1.50 32.16
N TYR A 179 36.80 1.12 31.70
CA TYR A 179 36.59 0.22 30.56
C TYR A 179 35.68 0.87 29.50
N PRO A 180 36.25 1.71 28.61
CA PRO A 180 35.48 2.44 27.59
C PRO A 180 34.62 1.55 26.68
N VAL A 181 35.02 0.28 26.52
CA VAL A 181 34.27 -0.73 25.75
C VAL A 181 32.80 -0.86 26.19
N LEU A 182 32.49 -0.63 27.47
CA LEU A 182 31.11 -0.69 27.98
C LEU A 182 30.22 0.42 27.40
N TYR A 183 30.79 1.62 27.20
CA TYR A 183 30.10 2.71 26.51
C TYR A 183 30.02 2.43 25.00
N GLU A 184 31.09 1.88 24.41
CA GLU A 184 31.09 1.50 22.99
C GLU A 184 30.02 0.45 22.67
N MET A 185 29.83 -0.55 23.54
CA MET A 185 28.75 -1.54 23.40
C MET A 185 27.38 -0.87 23.40
N TYR A 186 27.14 0.07 24.32
CA TYR A 186 25.91 0.86 24.36
C TYR A 186 25.70 1.67 23.08
N SER A 187 26.71 2.43 22.65
CA SER A 187 26.63 3.25 21.43
C SER A 187 26.46 2.39 20.19
N ASN A 188 27.09 1.22 20.10
CA ASN A 188 26.90 0.29 19.00
C ASN A 188 25.43 -0.21 18.92
N MET A 189 24.85 -0.61 20.05
CA MET A 189 23.45 -1.05 20.08
C MET A 189 22.48 0.08 19.75
N ARG A 190 22.69 1.27 20.30
CA ARG A 190 21.82 2.45 20.10
C ARG A 190 21.98 3.05 18.70
N ASP A 191 23.19 3.43 18.33
CA ASP A 191 23.42 4.27 17.17
C ASP A 191 23.50 3.41 15.91
N LEU A 192 24.29 2.34 15.92
CA LEU A 192 24.44 1.47 14.75
C LEU A 192 23.21 0.57 14.55
N TRP A 193 22.89 -0.27 15.53
CA TRP A 193 21.84 -1.28 15.34
C TRP A 193 20.43 -0.70 15.38
N GLU A 194 20.06 0.03 16.43
CA GLU A 194 18.71 0.60 16.55
C GLU A 194 18.49 1.72 15.52
N HIS A 195 19.32 2.78 15.50
CA HIS A 195 19.06 3.94 14.64
C HIS A 195 19.52 3.75 13.17
N TYR A 196 20.77 3.35 12.90
CA TYR A 196 21.27 3.32 11.52
C TYR A 196 20.81 2.11 10.71
N ILE A 197 20.76 0.93 11.31
CA ILE A 197 20.37 -0.29 10.60
C ILE A 197 18.86 -0.49 10.71
N ALA A 198 18.35 -0.73 11.91
CA ALA A 198 17.00 -1.21 12.08
C ALA A 198 15.98 -0.15 11.70
N HIS A 199 16.12 1.07 12.22
CA HIS A 199 15.16 2.15 11.97
C HIS A 199 15.04 2.49 10.48
N TYR A 200 16.16 2.77 9.81
CA TYR A 200 16.13 3.12 8.38
C TYR A 200 15.70 1.97 7.49
N LEU A 201 16.03 0.72 7.81
CA LEU A 201 15.65 -0.41 6.97
C LEU A 201 14.18 -0.78 7.14
N TYR A 202 13.61 -0.71 8.35
CA TYR A 202 12.16 -0.90 8.46
C TYR A 202 11.41 0.27 7.84
N ALA A 203 11.86 1.52 8.05
CA ALA A 203 11.24 2.69 7.44
C ALA A 203 11.32 2.61 5.90
N GLY A 204 12.46 2.15 5.36
CA GLY A 204 12.65 1.85 3.95
C GLY A 204 11.70 0.76 3.44
N GLY A 205 11.47 -0.29 4.23
CA GLY A 205 10.46 -1.32 3.94
C GLY A 205 9.04 -0.75 3.85
N ALA A 206 8.65 0.10 4.79
CA ALA A 206 7.36 0.80 4.78
C ALA A 206 7.22 1.71 3.55
N MET A 207 8.27 2.49 3.25
CA MET A 207 8.32 3.33 2.06
C MET A 207 8.16 2.50 0.79
N MET A 208 8.88 1.38 0.67
CA MET A 208 8.78 0.50 -0.49
C MET A 208 7.36 -0.05 -0.67
N MET A 209 6.67 -0.44 0.41
CA MET A 209 5.27 -0.85 0.34
C MET A 209 4.37 0.29 -0.19
N SER A 210 4.55 1.54 0.26
CA SER A 210 3.81 2.70 -0.24
C SER A 210 4.10 2.99 -1.72
N TRP A 211 5.35 2.86 -2.17
CA TRP A 211 5.72 3.00 -3.58
C TRP A 211 5.04 1.94 -4.45
N VAL A 212 5.00 0.69 -3.97
CA VAL A 212 4.33 -0.39 -4.68
C VAL A 212 2.82 -0.18 -4.72
N GLN A 213 2.21 0.37 -3.67
CA GLN A 213 0.81 0.80 -3.71
C GLN A 213 0.57 1.90 -4.74
N LEU A 214 1.40 2.93 -4.81
CA LEU A 214 1.29 3.96 -5.86
C LEU A 214 1.36 3.35 -7.25
N PHE A 215 2.29 2.42 -7.48
CA PHE A 215 2.41 1.71 -8.74
C PHE A 215 1.18 0.83 -9.03
N ALA A 216 0.69 0.07 -8.07
CA ALA A 216 -0.46 -0.82 -8.25
C ALA A 216 -1.76 -0.05 -8.56
N PHE A 217 -1.96 1.09 -7.91
CA PHE A 217 -3.15 1.94 -8.09
C PHE A 217 -3.00 2.99 -9.22
N ARG A 218 -1.88 3.01 -9.96
CA ARG A 218 -1.53 4.11 -10.88
C ARG A 218 -2.55 4.40 -11.98
N ASN A 219 -3.31 3.38 -12.38
CA ASN A 219 -4.32 3.46 -13.45
C ASN A 219 -5.76 3.34 -12.92
N GLN A 220 -5.94 3.08 -11.63
CA GLN A 220 -7.26 2.88 -11.04
C GLN A 220 -7.94 4.23 -10.84
N VAL A 221 -9.20 4.30 -11.28
CA VAL A 221 -10.00 5.53 -11.24
C VAL A 221 -11.30 5.27 -10.54
N HIS A 222 -11.56 6.10 -9.54
CA HIS A 222 -12.71 5.99 -8.68
C HIS A 222 -13.83 6.91 -9.16
N GLY A 223 -15.07 6.55 -8.83
CA GLY A 223 -16.24 7.37 -9.12
C GLY A 223 -16.23 8.68 -8.32
N PRO A 224 -17.25 9.56 -8.50
CA PRO A 224 -17.45 10.63 -7.54
C PRO A 224 -17.66 10.03 -6.15
N LEU A 225 -16.71 10.23 -5.25
CA LEU A 225 -16.80 9.71 -3.90
C LEU A 225 -18.00 10.33 -3.16
N SER A 226 -18.66 9.51 -2.34
CA SER A 226 -19.66 10.01 -1.39
C SER A 226 -19.05 11.04 -0.43
N THR A 227 -19.85 11.95 0.11
CA THR A 227 -19.36 12.97 1.05
C THR A 227 -18.66 12.33 2.25
N MET A 228 -19.23 11.26 2.81
CA MET A 228 -18.64 10.55 3.95
C MET A 228 -17.29 9.94 3.58
N THR A 229 -17.20 9.26 2.44
CA THR A 229 -15.94 8.65 1.96
C THR A 229 -14.85 9.71 1.72
N LYS A 230 -15.21 10.89 1.18
CA LYS A 230 -14.27 12.01 1.02
C LYS A 230 -13.72 12.50 2.35
N VAL A 231 -14.58 12.65 3.36
CA VAL A 231 -14.18 13.10 4.70
C VAL A 231 -13.22 12.09 5.32
N ILE A 232 -13.57 10.80 5.32
CA ILE A 232 -12.72 9.72 5.85
C ILE A 232 -11.35 9.70 5.16
N TRP A 233 -11.36 9.73 3.83
CA TRP A 233 -10.14 9.76 3.01
C TRP A 233 -9.27 10.99 3.31
N CYS A 234 -9.88 12.17 3.43
CA CYS A 234 -9.18 13.42 3.75
C CYS A 234 -8.53 13.37 5.13
N ILE A 235 -9.28 12.90 6.15
CA ILE A 235 -8.75 12.73 7.51
C ILE A 235 -7.55 11.77 7.49
N GLY A 236 -7.65 10.64 6.79
CA GLY A 236 -6.54 9.69 6.69
C GLY A 236 -5.29 10.32 6.06
N SER A 237 -5.47 11.12 5.00
CA SER A 237 -4.35 11.81 4.33
C SER A 237 -3.69 12.84 5.26
N ILE A 238 -4.49 13.57 6.05
CA ILE A 238 -4.00 14.48 7.08
C ILE A 238 -3.21 13.73 8.15
N LEU A 239 -3.75 12.65 8.71
CA LEU A 239 -3.07 11.85 9.74
C LEU A 239 -1.75 11.27 9.21
N TYR A 240 -1.72 10.79 7.97
CA TYR A 240 -0.49 10.31 7.36
C TYR A 240 0.53 11.44 7.13
N GLY A 241 0.08 12.64 6.74
CA GLY A 241 0.98 13.80 6.62
C GLY A 241 1.57 14.25 7.96
N ILE A 242 0.77 14.23 9.03
CA ILE A 242 1.23 14.49 10.41
C ILE A 242 2.25 13.43 10.83
N LEU A 243 2.00 12.15 10.54
CA LEU A 243 2.92 11.06 10.82
C LEU A 243 4.28 11.30 10.12
N LEU A 244 4.28 11.62 8.82
CA LEU A 244 5.51 11.88 8.08
C LEU A 244 6.34 13.01 8.70
N ALA A 245 5.68 14.12 9.05
CA ALA A 245 6.34 15.24 9.70
C ALA A 245 6.82 14.90 11.11
N GLY A 246 6.01 14.21 11.91
CA GLY A 246 6.34 13.80 13.28
C GLY A 246 7.58 12.91 13.33
N VAL A 247 7.65 11.90 12.45
CA VAL A 247 8.83 11.04 12.32
C VAL A 247 10.04 11.86 11.88
N ALA A 248 9.90 12.72 10.86
CA ALA A 248 11.01 13.56 10.39
C ALA A 248 11.57 14.47 11.51
N ILE A 249 10.71 15.00 12.37
CA ILE A 249 11.07 15.90 13.47
C ILE A 249 11.69 15.13 14.65
N GLU A 250 11.26 13.91 14.94
CA GLU A 250 11.73 13.17 16.11
C GLU A 250 13.18 12.66 15.94
N PHE A 251 13.53 12.18 14.74
CA PHE A 251 14.76 11.41 14.55
C PHE A 251 16.00 12.24 14.17
N PRO A 252 17.21 11.81 14.58
CA PRO A 252 18.46 12.36 14.06
C PRO A 252 18.51 12.24 12.54
N GLN A 253 18.89 13.31 11.83
CA GLN A 253 18.84 13.39 10.35
C GLN A 253 17.45 13.18 9.73
N GLY A 254 16.39 13.00 10.54
CA GLY A 254 15.03 12.72 10.09
C GLY A 254 14.46 13.85 9.23
N LEU A 255 14.81 15.11 9.53
CA LEU A 255 14.36 16.27 8.76
C LEU A 255 14.86 16.23 7.32
N ILE A 256 16.12 15.84 7.10
CA ILE A 256 16.70 15.73 5.75
C ILE A 256 16.03 14.59 4.99
N VAL A 257 15.91 13.42 5.63
CA VAL A 257 15.28 12.24 5.03
C VAL A 257 13.81 12.52 4.70
N GLY A 258 13.07 13.14 5.61
CA GLY A 258 11.67 13.53 5.45
C GLY A 258 11.48 14.56 4.33
N LEU A 259 12.37 15.54 4.19
CA LEU A 259 12.38 16.50 3.08
C LEU A 259 12.55 15.80 1.74
N VAL A 260 13.60 14.98 1.61
CA VAL A 260 13.88 14.25 0.37
C VAL A 260 12.70 13.34 0.03
N TYR A 261 12.18 12.61 1.01
CA TYR A 261 11.05 11.71 0.81
C TYR A 261 9.79 12.44 0.34
N THR A 262 9.35 13.48 1.05
CA THR A 262 8.13 14.22 0.72
C THR A 262 8.22 14.92 -0.64
N ILE A 263 9.40 15.44 -1.01
CA ILE A 263 9.64 16.04 -2.32
C ILE A 263 9.61 14.98 -3.43
N VAL A 264 10.38 13.90 -3.29
CA VAL A 264 10.48 12.86 -4.33
C VAL A 264 9.14 12.17 -4.53
N LEU A 265 8.52 11.69 -3.44
CA LEU A 265 7.24 11.00 -3.51
C LEU A 265 6.11 11.93 -3.97
N GLY A 266 6.08 13.17 -3.46
CA GLY A 266 5.13 14.19 -3.88
C GLY A 266 5.26 14.51 -5.37
N THR A 267 6.49 14.63 -5.88
CA THR A 267 6.76 14.84 -7.31
C THR A 267 6.27 13.66 -8.14
N VAL A 268 6.57 12.42 -7.73
CA VAL A 268 6.09 11.21 -8.42
C VAL A 268 4.57 11.16 -8.46
N CYS A 269 3.90 11.42 -7.34
CA CYS A 269 2.43 11.45 -7.28
C CYS A 269 1.87 12.55 -8.20
N CYS A 270 2.48 13.74 -8.19
CA CYS A 270 2.11 14.84 -9.07
C CYS A 270 2.26 14.45 -10.54
N CYS A 271 3.41 13.89 -10.93
CA CYS A 271 3.67 13.39 -12.28
C CYS A 271 2.67 12.31 -12.69
N MET A 272 2.36 11.35 -11.81
CA MET A 272 1.37 10.31 -12.08
C MET A 272 -0.03 10.88 -12.35
N VAL A 273 -0.42 11.93 -11.63
CA VAL A 273 -1.71 12.60 -11.81
C VAL A 273 -1.74 13.45 -13.08
N LEU A 274 -0.67 14.19 -13.37
CA LEU A 274 -0.61 15.12 -14.50
C LEU A 274 -0.36 14.43 -15.85
N PHE A 275 0.50 13.40 -15.89
CA PHE A 275 0.99 12.80 -17.13
C PHE A 275 0.33 11.46 -17.50
N ASN A 276 -0.70 11.02 -16.78
CA ASN A 276 -1.50 9.85 -17.16
C ASN A 276 -2.92 10.26 -17.59
N PRO A 277 -3.10 10.97 -18.73
CA PRO A 277 -4.40 11.45 -19.18
C PRO A 277 -5.33 10.31 -19.63
N VAL A 278 -4.77 9.15 -19.98
CA VAL A 278 -5.50 7.99 -20.51
C VAL A 278 -6.55 7.47 -19.53
N SER A 279 -6.27 7.54 -18.23
CA SER A 279 -7.21 7.12 -17.18
C SER A 279 -8.16 8.24 -16.74
N LEU A 280 -7.87 9.52 -17.02
CA LEU A 280 -8.72 10.67 -16.63
C LEU A 280 -8.90 11.70 -17.76
N PRO A 281 -9.77 11.43 -18.74
CA PRO A 281 -10.02 12.35 -19.85
C PRO A 281 -10.68 13.70 -19.43
N ARG A 282 -11.18 13.82 -18.19
CA ARG A 282 -11.83 15.04 -17.66
C ARG A 282 -11.43 15.40 -16.22
N GLY A 283 -10.29 14.92 -15.72
CA GLY A 283 -9.90 15.18 -14.33
C GLY A 283 -8.40 15.41 -14.14
N GLY A 284 -8.06 16.59 -13.61
CA GLY A 284 -6.71 16.96 -13.21
C GLY A 284 -6.49 16.83 -11.71
N LEU A 285 -5.44 17.48 -11.21
CA LEU A 285 -5.01 17.47 -9.80
C LEU A 285 -6.16 17.77 -8.80
N PHE A 286 -7.11 18.60 -9.23
CA PHE A 286 -8.22 19.08 -8.40
C PHE A 286 -9.47 18.19 -8.39
N THR A 287 -9.50 17.07 -9.13
CA THR A 287 -10.64 16.14 -9.03
C THR A 287 -10.50 15.29 -7.77
N MET A 288 -11.10 15.75 -6.67
CA MET A 288 -10.98 15.17 -5.34
C MET A 288 -11.42 13.69 -5.30
N GLY A 289 -10.48 12.81 -4.95
CA GLY A 289 -10.75 11.40 -4.69
C GLY A 289 -10.83 10.51 -5.92
N ARG A 290 -10.64 11.04 -7.14
CA ARG A 290 -10.66 10.19 -8.35
C ARG A 290 -9.47 9.26 -8.47
N ARG A 291 -8.33 9.62 -7.88
CA ARG A 291 -7.18 8.73 -7.70
C ARG A 291 -6.88 8.60 -6.23
N MET A 292 -7.75 7.91 -5.51
CA MET A 292 -7.78 7.88 -4.05
C MET A 292 -6.40 7.68 -3.44
N VAL A 293 -5.67 6.64 -3.85
CA VAL A 293 -4.35 6.31 -3.28
C VAL A 293 -3.29 7.35 -3.65
N ILE A 294 -3.17 7.71 -4.92
CA ILE A 294 -2.16 8.68 -5.36
C ILE A 294 -2.40 10.07 -4.73
N GLN A 295 -3.65 10.53 -4.72
CA GLN A 295 -4.01 11.81 -4.11
C GLN A 295 -3.91 11.78 -2.59
N PHE A 296 -4.14 10.62 -1.95
CA PHE A 296 -3.93 10.43 -0.51
C PHE A 296 -2.46 10.69 -0.15
N TYR A 297 -1.54 10.02 -0.84
CA TYR A 297 -0.11 10.18 -0.62
C TYR A 297 0.38 11.58 -1.02
N LEU A 298 -0.13 12.15 -2.12
CA LEU A 298 0.19 13.53 -2.51
C LEU A 298 -0.24 14.54 -1.43
N GLY A 299 -1.48 14.45 -0.94
CA GLY A 299 -1.99 15.32 0.12
C GLY A 299 -1.17 15.22 1.39
N ALA A 300 -0.79 13.99 1.78
CA ALA A 300 0.06 13.76 2.93
C ALA A 300 1.49 14.29 2.73
N CYS A 301 2.08 14.15 1.55
CA CYS A 301 3.40 14.71 1.24
C CYS A 301 3.39 16.23 1.30
N VAL A 302 2.34 16.89 0.77
CA VAL A 302 2.19 18.35 0.83
C VAL A 302 2.07 18.83 2.27
N LEU A 303 1.20 18.19 3.07
CA LEU A 303 1.04 18.54 4.48
C LEU A 303 2.32 18.28 5.28
N GLY A 304 2.94 17.12 5.09
CA GLY A 304 4.20 16.76 5.75
C GLY A 304 5.32 17.74 5.43
N LEU A 305 5.48 18.09 4.14
CA LEU A 305 6.45 19.08 3.69
C LEU A 305 6.20 20.45 4.32
N LEU A 306 4.94 20.90 4.37
CA LEU A 306 4.58 22.18 4.99
C LEU A 306 4.98 22.22 6.47
N ILE A 307 4.69 21.16 7.23
CA ILE A 307 5.06 21.08 8.65
C ILE A 307 6.59 21.04 8.82
N ILE A 308 7.30 20.26 8.00
CA ILE A 308 8.77 20.17 8.03
C ILE A 308 9.40 21.53 7.72
N VAL A 309 8.91 22.26 6.72
CA VAL A 309 9.40 23.61 6.38
C VAL A 309 9.16 24.60 7.51
N ILE A 310 7.98 24.58 8.13
CA ILE A 310 7.68 25.42 9.31
C ILE A 310 8.62 25.09 10.46
N TRP A 311 8.88 23.81 10.72
CA TRP A 311 9.82 23.37 11.76
C TRP A 311 11.23 23.89 11.49
N ILE A 312 11.74 23.70 10.27
CA ILE A 312 13.07 24.17 9.87
C ILE A 312 13.18 25.70 9.97
N GLY A 313 12.14 26.42 9.57
CA GLY A 313 12.10 27.88 9.70
C GLY A 313 12.20 28.36 11.15
N LYS A 314 11.67 27.59 12.12
CA LYS A 314 11.64 27.96 13.54
C LYS A 314 12.86 27.45 14.34
N PHE A 315 13.29 26.21 14.09
CA PHE A 315 14.28 25.50 14.90
C PHE A 315 15.54 25.09 14.12
N GLY A 316 15.60 25.39 12.81
CA GLY A 316 16.67 24.91 11.94
C GLY A 316 16.58 23.40 11.67
N LEU A 317 17.70 22.79 11.29
CA LEU A 317 17.80 21.35 11.02
C LEU A 317 17.96 20.50 12.30
N LEU A 318 17.47 20.99 13.43
CA LEU A 318 17.51 20.29 14.71
C LEU A 318 16.28 19.38 14.85
N ASN A 319 16.49 18.13 15.24
CA ASN A 319 15.39 17.26 15.65
C ASN A 319 14.81 17.71 17.02
N ARG A 320 13.63 17.22 17.40
CA ARG A 320 12.89 17.64 18.60
C ARG A 320 13.78 17.71 19.85
N LYS A 321 14.51 16.63 20.13
CA LYS A 321 15.40 16.53 21.30
C LYS A 321 16.55 17.53 21.24
N ALA A 322 17.17 17.75 20.08
CA ALA A 322 18.24 18.74 19.93
C ALA A 322 17.73 20.20 19.99
N ALA A 323 16.46 20.42 19.67
CA ALA A 323 15.77 21.70 19.83
C ALA A 323 15.33 21.98 21.29
N GLY A 324 15.52 21.03 22.22
CA GLY A 324 15.16 21.18 23.62
C GLY A 324 13.66 21.04 23.91
N ILE A 325 12.92 20.33 23.05
CA ILE A 325 11.49 20.00 23.19
C ILE A 325 11.36 18.51 23.49
#